data_AF-A0A7J3A0P4-F1
#
_entry.id   AF-A0A7J3A0P4-F1
#
_cell.length_a   1.000
_cell.length_b   1.000
_cell.length_c   1.000
_cell.angle_alpha   90.00
_cell.angle_beta   90.00
_cell.angle_gamma   90.00
#
_symmetry.space_group_name_H-M   'P 1'
#
loop_
_entity.id
_entity.type
_entity.pdbx_description
1 polymer ?
#
loop_
_entity_poly.entity_id
_entity_poly.type
_entity_poly.pdbx_seq_one_letter_code
_entity_poly.pdbx_strand_id
1 'polypeptide(L)'
;MGILSVLSFLTLIFFSLVNSETMLYSLSISFSLQGNVIKLAIDPIFVVYTSISPKIGGFCIGNTVVINEIVKQDERVLQHELNHVKQYQALGDLFFLAGLLGVNLEGYPYYVTGPLEECNKAMWKPPDWWFFRWHFLELEFKLPNPIL
;
A
#
# COMPACT_ATOMS: atom_id res chain seq x y z
N MET A 1 -1.57 15.79 2.14
CA MET A 1 -1.87 14.42 2.60
C MET A 1 -3.15 13.98 1.91
N GLY A 2 -3.09 12.94 1.06
CA GLY A 2 -4.23 12.44 0.30
C GLY A 2 -5.21 11.63 1.15
N ILE A 3 -6.40 11.34 0.63
CA ILE A 3 -7.44 10.58 1.35
C ILE A 3 -6.94 9.18 1.76
N LEU A 4 -6.16 8.51 0.90
CA LEU A 4 -5.56 7.21 1.19
C LEU A 4 -4.60 7.26 2.38
N SER A 5 -3.81 8.34 2.53
CA SER A 5 -2.91 8.50 3.68
C SER A 5 -3.70 8.64 4.98
N VAL A 6 -4.80 9.41 4.96
CA VAL A 6 -5.67 9.58 6.12
C VAL A 6 -6.33 8.25 6.49
N LEU A 7 -6.88 7.53 5.52
CA LEU A 7 -7.53 6.24 5.77
C LEU A 7 -6.53 5.20 6.29
N SER A 8 -5.35 5.09 5.66
CA SER A 8 -4.27 4.21 6.13
C SER A 8 -3.87 4.50 7.58
N PHE A 9 -3.74 5.78 7.94
CA PHE A 9 -3.42 6.21 9.30
C PHE A 9 -4.55 5.90 10.30
N LEU A 10 -5.80 6.16 9.93
CA LEU A 10 -6.96 5.84 10.77
C LEU A 10 -7.11 4.33 11.00
N THR A 11 -6.91 3.51 9.98
CA THR A 11 -6.89 2.05 10.09
C THR A 11 -5.79 1.60 11.05
N LEU A 12 -4.58 2.16 10.92
CA LEU A 12 -3.47 1.84 11.82
C LEU A 12 -3.77 2.19 13.28
N ILE A 13 -4.30 3.39 13.53
CA ILE A 13 -4.70 3.82 14.89
C ILE A 13 -5.76 2.89 15.45
N PHE A 14 -6.82 2.62 14.66
CA PHE A 14 -7.92 1.78 15.11
C PHE A 14 -7.41 0.41 15.60
N PHE A 15 -6.59 -0.26 14.79
CA PHE A 15 -6.06 -1.57 15.16
C PHE A 15 -5.05 -1.53 16.30
N SER A 16 -4.26 -0.46 16.40
CA SER A 16 -3.38 -0.23 17.55
C SER A 16 -4.18 -0.08 18.85
N LEU A 17 -5.34 0.59 18.82
CA LEU A 17 -6.18 0.81 20.00
C LEU A 17 -6.87 -0.46 20.50
N VAL A 18 -7.13 -1.42 19.62
CA VAL A 18 -7.69 -2.74 19.99
C VAL A 18 -6.59 -3.79 20.27
N ASN A 19 -5.37 -3.34 20.56
CA ASN A 19 -4.20 -4.16 20.91
C ASN A 19 -3.84 -5.23 19.87
N SER A 20 -4.07 -4.96 18.58
CA SER A 20 -3.59 -5.84 17.52
C SER A 20 -2.08 -5.70 17.34
N GLU A 21 -1.41 -6.80 17.03
CA GLU A 21 0.04 -6.80 16.80
C GLU A 21 0.33 -5.99 15.55
N THR A 22 1.09 -4.89 15.71
CA THR A 22 1.40 -3.97 14.63
C THR A 22 2.91 -3.92 14.42
N MET A 23 3.34 -4.11 13.18
CA MET A 23 4.75 -4.05 12.81
C MET A 23 4.98 -3.09 11.64
N LEU A 24 6.11 -2.37 11.66
CA LEU A 24 6.63 -1.73 10.46
C LEU A 24 7.27 -2.81 9.59
N TYR A 25 6.67 -3.11 8.44
CA TYR A 25 7.15 -4.14 7.53
C TYR A 25 8.26 -3.63 6.62
N SER A 26 8.09 -2.44 6.06
CA SER A 26 9.11 -1.80 5.24
C SER A 26 8.98 -0.29 5.29
N LEU A 27 10.05 0.43 4.95
CA LEU A 27 10.04 1.88 4.79
C LEU A 27 10.74 2.23 3.49
N SER A 28 10.02 2.90 2.59
CA SER A 28 10.61 3.49 1.38
C SER A 28 10.72 4.99 1.55
N ILE A 29 11.85 5.55 1.14
CA ILE A 29 12.07 6.99 1.11
C ILE A 29 12.52 7.33 -0.30
N SER A 30 11.83 8.27 -0.94
CA SER A 30 12.18 8.74 -2.27
C SER A 30 12.47 10.24 -2.24
N PHE A 31 13.35 10.66 -3.14
CA PHE A 31 13.82 12.03 -3.25
C PHE A 31 13.76 12.46 -4.71
N SER A 32 13.28 13.67 -4.96
CA SER A 32 13.39 14.31 -6.26
C SER A 32 13.74 15.79 -6.13
N LEU A 33 14.49 16.30 -7.09
CA LEU A 33 14.83 17.71 -7.23
C LEU A 33 14.23 18.24 -8.53
N GLN A 34 13.36 19.24 -8.42
CA GLN A 34 12.75 19.91 -9.56
C GLN A 34 13.02 21.41 -9.47
N GLY A 35 14.00 21.90 -10.24
CA GLY A 35 14.48 23.27 -10.13
C GLY A 35 15.09 23.55 -8.75
N ASN A 36 14.52 24.48 -8.01
CA ASN A 36 14.90 24.79 -6.62
C ASN A 36 14.01 24.10 -5.58
N VAL A 37 13.23 23.09 -5.97
CA VAL A 37 12.32 22.39 -5.05
C VAL A 37 12.81 20.98 -4.81
N ILE A 38 13.06 20.65 -3.54
CA ILE A 38 13.29 19.28 -3.08
C ILE A 38 11.95 18.69 -2.65
N LYS A 39 11.61 17.51 -3.16
CA LYS A 39 10.51 16.70 -2.66
C LYS A 39 11.06 15.44 -2.02
N LEU A 40 10.66 15.22 -0.77
CA LEU A 40 10.94 14.00 -0.02
C LEU A 40 9.61 13.27 0.19
N ALA A 41 9.54 12.02 -0.24
CA ALA A 41 8.39 11.15 0.01
C ALA A 41 8.78 10.01 0.95
N ILE A 42 7.90 9.70 1.89
CA ILE A 42 8.10 8.69 2.94
C ILE A 42 6.89 7.75 2.91
N ASP A 43 7.16 6.48 2.61
CA ASP A 43 6.16 5.43 2.39
C ASP A 43 6.42 4.24 3.32
N PRO A 44 6.00 4.32 4.60
CA PRO A 44 6.05 3.18 5.51
C PRO A 44 4.95 2.18 5.14
N ILE A 45 5.23 0.88 5.19
CA ILE A 45 4.21 -0.16 5.12
C ILE A 45 4.06 -0.77 6.50
N PHE A 46 2.85 -0.75 7.04
CA PHE A 46 2.53 -1.38 8.32
C PHE A 46 1.75 -2.67 8.08
N VAL A 47 2.10 -3.72 8.82
CA VAL A 47 1.33 -4.96 8.84
C VAL A 47 0.74 -5.10 10.24
N VAL A 48 -0.56 -5.32 10.29
CA VAL A 48 -1.35 -5.55 11.48
C VAL A 48 -1.83 -6.99 11.45
N TYR A 49 -1.55 -7.75 12.52
CA TYR A 49 -2.17 -9.05 12.75
C TYR A 49 -3.25 -8.91 13.81
N THR A 50 -4.44 -9.40 13.48
CA THR A 50 -5.63 -9.24 14.35
C THR A 50 -6.56 -10.43 14.25
N SER A 51 -7.31 -10.69 15.33
CA SER A 51 -8.39 -11.68 15.36
C SER A 51 -9.78 -11.07 15.07
N ILE A 52 -9.88 -9.74 14.94
CA ILE A 52 -11.17 -9.02 14.87
C ILE A 52 -11.71 -8.93 13.43
N SER A 53 -10.84 -8.61 12.46
CA SER A 53 -11.22 -8.46 11.04
C SER A 53 -9.99 -8.46 10.13
N PRO A 54 -10.03 -9.08 8.94
CA PRO A 54 -11.15 -9.80 8.35
C PRO A 54 -11.37 -11.16 9.04
N LYS A 55 -12.50 -11.86 8.81
CA LYS A 55 -12.75 -13.18 9.45
C LYS A 55 -11.77 -14.26 8.98
N ILE A 56 -11.37 -14.20 7.71
CA ILE A 56 -10.37 -15.05 7.06
C ILE A 56 -9.66 -14.15 6.03
N GLY A 57 -8.36 -14.34 5.82
CA GLY A 57 -7.59 -13.62 4.79
C GLY A 57 -6.96 -12.32 5.28
N GLY A 58 -6.85 -11.36 4.36
CA GLY A 58 -6.32 -10.03 4.61
C GLY A 58 -7.13 -8.96 3.88
N PHE A 59 -6.78 -7.71 4.17
CA PHE A 59 -7.10 -6.57 3.31
C PHE A 59 -6.00 -5.53 3.49
N CYS A 60 -5.94 -4.53 2.61
CA CYS A 60 -5.13 -3.35 2.84
C CYS A 60 -5.87 -2.06 2.51
N ILE A 61 -5.45 -0.98 3.15
CA ILE A 61 -5.92 0.38 2.86
C ILE A 61 -4.68 1.27 2.82
N GLY A 62 -4.34 1.75 1.62
CA GLY A 62 -3.13 2.54 1.39
C GLY A 62 -1.88 1.74 1.77
N ASN A 63 -1.22 2.15 2.86
CA ASN A 63 0.02 1.54 3.34
C ASN A 63 -0.16 0.64 4.57
N THR A 64 -1.41 0.41 4.99
CA THR A 64 -1.73 -0.45 6.15
C THR A 64 -2.32 -1.75 5.65
N VAL A 65 -1.60 -2.84 5.87
CA VAL A 65 -2.04 -4.21 5.59
C VAL A 65 -2.57 -4.82 6.88
N VAL A 66 -3.73 -5.45 6.82
CA VAL A 66 -4.39 -6.10 7.95
C VAL A 66 -4.61 -7.56 7.59
N ILE A 67 -4.02 -8.46 8.39
CA ILE A 67 -4.06 -9.90 8.19
C ILE A 67 -4.75 -10.54 9.39
N ASN A 68 -5.67 -11.48 9.12
CA ASN A 68 -6.25 -12.28 10.19
C ASN A 68 -5.20 -13.23 10.78
N GLU A 69 -5.15 -13.34 12.11
CA GLU A 69 -4.21 -14.22 12.84
C GLU A 69 -4.25 -15.69 12.39
N ILE A 70 -5.41 -16.21 11.97
CA ILE A 70 -5.59 -17.59 11.49
C ILE A 70 -4.69 -17.87 10.28
N VAL A 71 -4.45 -16.86 9.43
CA VAL A 71 -3.64 -16.97 8.21
C VAL A 71 -2.34 -16.19 8.30
N LYS A 72 -1.92 -15.78 9.51
CA LYS A 72 -0.69 -15.01 9.74
C LYS A 72 0.56 -15.69 9.16
N GLN A 73 0.60 -17.01 9.15
CA GLN A 73 1.72 -17.80 8.63
C GLN A 73 1.63 -18.06 7.12
N ASP A 74 0.54 -17.66 6.47
CA ASP A 74 0.39 -17.80 5.02
C ASP A 74 0.96 -16.58 4.30
N GLU A 75 2.22 -16.68 3.90
CA GLU A 75 2.95 -15.63 3.19
C GLU A 75 2.24 -15.20 1.89
N ARG A 76 1.42 -16.07 1.29
CA ARG A 76 0.70 -15.75 0.05
C ARG A 76 -0.39 -14.70 0.30
N VAL A 77 -1.02 -14.72 1.48
CA VAL A 77 -2.03 -13.73 1.88
C VAL A 77 -1.35 -12.39 2.11
N LEU A 78 -0.24 -12.37 2.86
CA LEU A 78 0.54 -11.15 3.04
C LEU A 78 1.01 -10.58 1.70
N GLN A 79 1.53 -11.43 0.82
CA GLN A 79 1.99 -11.00 -0.51
C GLN A 79 0.86 -10.44 -1.39
N HIS A 80 -0.35 -10.98 -1.26
CA HIS A 80 -1.54 -10.47 -1.96
C HIS A 80 -1.81 -9.01 -1.55
N GLU A 81 -1.87 -8.76 -0.24
CA GLU A 81 -2.12 -7.41 0.28
C GLU A 81 -0.97 -6.44 -0.03
N LEU A 82 0.28 -6.91 -0.01
CA LEU A 82 1.43 -6.10 -0.40
C LEU A 82 1.40 -5.71 -1.89
N ASN A 83 0.81 -6.53 -2.77
CA ASN A 83 0.61 -6.16 -4.17
C ASN A 83 -0.37 -4.98 -4.27
N HIS A 84 -1.44 -4.99 -3.48
CA HIS A 84 -2.39 -3.88 -3.43
C HIS A 84 -1.75 -2.59 -2.90
N VAL A 85 -0.85 -2.65 -1.91
CA VAL A 85 -0.07 -1.48 -1.49
C VAL A 85 0.72 -0.87 -2.67
N LYS A 86 1.40 -1.70 -3.47
CA LYS A 86 2.11 -1.23 -4.67
C LYS A 86 1.16 -0.63 -5.71
N GLN A 87 -0.02 -1.21 -5.88
CA GLN A 87 -1.05 -0.69 -6.78
C GLN A 87 -1.58 0.67 -6.29
N TYR A 88 -1.80 0.85 -4.98
CA TYR A 88 -2.17 2.16 -4.40
C TYR A 88 -1.09 3.20 -4.63
N GLN A 89 0.18 2.86 -4.41
CA GLN A 89 1.30 3.77 -4.68
C GLN A 89 1.37 4.16 -6.17
N ALA A 90 1.19 3.20 -7.08
CA ALA A 90 1.29 3.44 -8.51
C ALA A 90 0.09 4.17 -9.13
N LEU A 91 -1.12 3.95 -8.61
CA LEU A 91 -2.37 4.46 -9.19
C LEU A 91 -2.95 5.64 -8.40
N GLY A 92 -2.68 5.72 -7.09
CA GLY A 92 -3.29 6.70 -6.20
C GLY A 92 -4.81 6.65 -6.25
N ASP A 93 -5.45 7.81 -6.38
CA ASP A 93 -6.91 7.94 -6.47
C ASP A 93 -7.49 7.23 -7.72
N LEU A 94 -6.66 6.89 -8.72
CA LEU A 94 -7.10 6.15 -9.90
C LEU A 94 -7.22 4.65 -9.65
N PHE A 95 -6.87 4.13 -8.47
CA PHE A 95 -6.93 2.70 -8.16
C PHE A 95 -8.29 2.09 -8.49
N PHE A 96 -9.37 2.64 -7.93
CA PHE A 96 -10.72 2.11 -8.16
C PHE A 96 -11.18 2.25 -9.61
N LEU A 97 -10.81 3.36 -10.26
CA LEU A 97 -11.14 3.59 -11.66
C LEU A 97 -10.39 2.59 -12.58
N ALA A 98 -9.12 2.29 -12.29
CA ALA A 98 -8.35 1.32 -13.04
C ALA A 98 -8.98 -0.07 -12.97
N GLY A 99 -9.45 -0.49 -11.79
CA GLY A 99 -10.20 -1.74 -11.62
C GLY A 99 -11.48 -1.76 -12.45
N LEU A 100 -12.26 -0.67 -12.44
CA LEU A 100 -13.47 -0.54 -13.25
C LEU A 100 -13.19 -0.61 -14.75
N LEU A 101 -12.04 -0.09 -15.20
CA LEU A 101 -11.60 -0.12 -16.59
C LEU A 101 -10.94 -1.45 -16.99
N GLY A 102 -10.97 -2.46 -16.12
CA GLY A 102 -10.53 -3.82 -16.43
C GLY A 102 -9.07 -4.12 -16.11
N VAL A 103 -8.37 -3.26 -15.36
CA VAL A 103 -7.06 -3.61 -14.81
C VAL A 103 -7.25 -4.71 -13.77
N ASN A 104 -6.48 -5.79 -13.89
CA ASN A 104 -6.62 -6.96 -13.03
C ASN A 104 -6.03 -6.72 -11.63
N LEU A 105 -6.66 -5.89 -10.81
CA LEU A 105 -6.11 -5.51 -9.50
C LEU A 105 -6.17 -6.65 -8.47
N GLU A 106 -7.19 -7.50 -8.54
CA GLU A 106 -7.46 -8.61 -7.61
C GLU A 106 -6.89 -9.97 -8.08
N GLY A 107 -6.37 -10.06 -9.31
CA GLY A 107 -5.85 -11.30 -9.86
C GLY A 107 -6.92 -12.28 -10.38
N TYR A 108 -7.97 -11.79 -11.04
CA TYR A 108 -9.01 -12.58 -11.69
C TYR A 108 -8.47 -13.46 -12.84
N PRO A 109 -8.98 -14.69 -13.06
CA PRO A 109 -10.00 -15.39 -12.28
C PRO A 109 -9.60 -15.64 -10.82
N TYR A 110 -10.45 -15.18 -9.90
CA TYR A 110 -10.27 -15.40 -8.48
C TYR A 110 -10.66 -16.84 -8.17
N TYR A 111 -9.67 -17.73 -8.04
CA TYR A 111 -9.96 -19.10 -7.69
C TYR A 111 -10.21 -19.17 -6.18
N VAL A 112 -11.48 -19.18 -5.79
CA VAL A 112 -11.95 -19.38 -4.41
C VAL A 112 -11.36 -20.66 -3.77
N THR A 113 -10.91 -21.61 -4.61
CA THR A 113 -10.27 -22.88 -4.23
C THR A 113 -8.89 -23.11 -4.87
N GLY A 114 -8.38 -22.17 -5.66
CA GLY A 114 -7.10 -22.32 -6.37
C GLY A 114 -5.93 -21.77 -5.57
N PRO A 115 -4.70 -21.99 -6.02
CA PRO A 115 -3.53 -21.50 -5.30
C PRO A 115 -3.49 -19.97 -5.39
N LEU A 116 -3.61 -19.28 -4.25
CA LEU A 116 -3.47 -17.82 -4.11
C LEU A 116 -2.20 -17.26 -4.80
N GLU A 117 -1.20 -18.12 -4.99
CA GLU A 117 -0.01 -17.85 -5.79
C GLU A 117 -0.31 -17.50 -7.25
N GLU A 118 -1.26 -18.18 -7.90
CA GLU A 118 -1.70 -17.86 -9.27
C GLU A 118 -2.42 -16.51 -9.33
N CYS A 119 -3.30 -16.24 -8.34
CA CYS A 119 -3.93 -14.92 -8.21
C CYS A 119 -2.85 -13.83 -8.10
N ASN A 120 -1.87 -14.02 -7.21
CA ASN A 120 -0.75 -13.08 -7.02
C ASN A 120 0.10 -12.89 -8.27
N LYS A 121 0.19 -13.89 -9.15
CA LYS A 121 0.87 -13.78 -10.46
C LYS A 121 0.02 -13.03 -11.48
N ALA A 122 -1.30 -13.21 -11.44
CA ALA A 122 -2.25 -12.59 -12.35
C ALA A 122 -2.56 -11.12 -12.01
N MET A 123 -2.35 -10.71 -10.75
CA MET A 123 -2.50 -9.32 -10.33
C MET A 123 -1.62 -8.41 -11.16
N TRP A 124 -2.21 -7.33 -11.67
CA TRP A 124 -1.48 -6.25 -12.29
C TRP A 124 -0.52 -5.63 -11.27
N LYS A 125 0.73 -5.44 -11.69
CA LYS A 125 1.77 -4.79 -10.89
C LYS A 125 2.34 -3.65 -11.73
N PRO A 126 2.64 -2.49 -11.12
CA PRO A 126 3.36 -1.45 -11.82
C PRO A 126 4.72 -2.00 -12.31
N PRO A 127 5.15 -1.69 -13.53
CA PRO A 127 6.53 -1.90 -13.96
C PRO A 127 7.50 -1.16 -13.02
N ASP A 128 8.74 -1.64 -12.91
CA ASP A 128 9.74 -1.07 -11.98
C ASP A 128 10.06 0.42 -12.24
N TRP A 129 9.85 0.90 -13.47
CA TRP A 129 10.05 2.31 -13.85
C TRP A 129 8.82 3.19 -13.60
N TRP A 130 7.69 2.63 -13.16
CA TRP A 130 6.45 3.36 -12.99
C TRP A 130 6.53 4.31 -11.79
N PHE A 131 6.19 5.57 -12.00
CA PHE A 131 6.23 6.58 -10.95
C PHE A 131 5.07 6.39 -9.95
N PHE A 132 5.31 6.74 -8.69
CA PHE A 132 4.26 6.71 -7.68
C PHE A 132 3.35 7.93 -7.86
N ARG A 133 2.04 7.68 -7.93
CA ARG A 133 1.00 8.71 -7.99
C ARG A 133 0.53 9.12 -6.61
N TRP A 134 0.79 8.29 -5.61
CA TRP A 134 0.46 8.56 -4.23
C TRP A 134 1.61 8.14 -3.33
N HIS A 135 1.87 9.00 -2.35
CA HIS A 135 2.82 8.77 -1.27
C HIS A 135 2.09 8.98 0.06
N PHE A 136 2.50 8.24 1.08
CA PHE A 136 1.89 8.35 2.40
C PHE A 136 2.14 9.73 3.01
N LEU A 137 3.39 10.20 2.97
CA LEU A 137 3.80 11.54 3.38
C LEU A 137 4.72 12.15 2.33
N GLU A 138 4.41 13.36 1.89
CA GLU A 138 5.26 14.17 1.01
C GLU A 138 5.63 15.47 1.72
N LEU A 139 6.92 15.80 1.70
CA LEU A 139 7.47 17.04 2.21
C LEU A 139 8.13 17.79 1.05
N GLU A 140 7.81 19.07 0.94
CA GLU A 140 8.37 19.96 -0.07
C GLU A 140 9.24 21.04 0.59
N PHE A 141 10.47 21.18 0.11
CA PHE A 141 11.42 22.18 0.58
C PHE A 141 11.86 23.05 -0.59
N LYS A 142 11.69 24.37 -0.46
CA LYS A 142 12.24 25.33 -1.42
C LYS A 142 13.66 25.69 -1.03
N LEU A 143 14.60 25.40 -1.91
CA LEU A 143 15.97 25.86 -1.81
C LEU A 143 16.00 27.38 -2.05
N PRO A 144 16.77 28.13 -1.25
CA PRO A 144 17.02 29.53 -1.53
C PRO A 144 17.66 29.65 -2.92
N ASN A 145 17.25 30.66 -3.70
CA ASN A 145 17.91 30.95 -4.96
C ASN A 145 19.41 31.13 -4.70
N PRO A 146 20.30 30.59 -5.55
CA PRO A 146 21.71 30.90 -5.43
C PRO A 146 21.84 32.42 -5.49
N ILE A 147 22.44 33.01 -4.45
CA ILE A 147 22.88 34.39 -4.48
C ILE A 147 24.02 34.39 -5.50
N LEU A 148 23.70 34.78 -6.73
CA LEU A 148 24.67 35.11 -7.77
C LEU A 148 25.27 36.49 -7.49
#